data_AF-A0A1E4TWW5-F1
#
_entry.id   AF-A0A1E4TWW5-F1
#
_cell.length_a   1.000
_cell.length_b   1.000
_cell.length_c   1.000
_cell.angle_alpha   90.00
_cell.angle_beta   90.00
_cell.angle_gamma   90.00
#
_symmetry.space_group_name_H-M   'P 1'
#
loop_
_entity.id
_entity.type
_entity.pdbx_description
1 polymer ?
#
loop_
_entity_poly.entity_id
_entity_poly.type
_entity_poly.pdbx_seq_one_letter_code
_entity_poly.pdbx_strand_id
1 'polypeptide(L)'
;MDLPKTNEKLKEKLLKQEQNMINSRQIAERKAEAAQELTEDEKHTIELIGFIKKSKAPALISYIKKNKLSPDFELKPSSEYATTPTLLHCATYNNIPYITQVLLNNLKANPCIKNDLGKTPFELTSNKEIKKIFQIARYNLGEVYCNWVEDAHVNLPAKSKEEFLDEEEKLKSKEENDKKLLHEKELQAYQKEIATERVAKYGTGKSLGNVMTSISNQSMLNQLSDEQKMRLMREQRARAAEARMNRKN
;
A
#
# COMPACT_ATOMS: atom_id res chain seq x y z
N MET A 1 63.93 -42.18 -17.82
CA MET A 1 62.98 -42.53 -18.90
C MET A 1 61.64 -41.94 -18.48
N ASP A 2 61.46 -40.64 -18.69
CA ASP A 2 60.30 -39.88 -18.20
C ASP A 2 59.12 -40.03 -19.16
N LEU A 3 58.02 -40.59 -18.64
CA LEU A 3 56.76 -40.72 -19.37
C LEU A 3 56.13 -39.33 -19.61
N PRO A 4 55.58 -39.06 -20.81
CA PRO A 4 55.23 -37.69 -21.23
C PRO A 4 53.98 -37.15 -20.51
N LYS A 5 54.16 -36.02 -19.80
CA LYS A 5 53.13 -35.18 -19.13
C LYS A 5 51.89 -34.85 -19.99
N THR A 6 51.99 -35.03 -21.30
CA THR A 6 50.92 -34.80 -22.28
C THR A 6 49.76 -35.79 -22.12
N ASN A 7 50.04 -37.03 -21.67
CA ASN A 7 49.03 -38.08 -21.57
C ASN A 7 48.14 -37.92 -20.32
N GLU A 8 48.68 -37.30 -19.26
CA GLU A 8 47.99 -37.05 -18.00
C GLU A 8 46.95 -35.93 -18.12
N LYS A 9 47.29 -34.83 -18.81
CA LYS A 9 46.36 -33.75 -19.14
C LYS A 9 45.19 -34.20 -20.03
N LEU A 10 45.45 -35.14 -20.95
CA LEU A 10 44.39 -35.72 -21.79
C LEU A 10 43.44 -36.58 -20.95
N LYS A 11 43.95 -37.39 -20.02
CA LYS A 11 43.14 -38.17 -19.08
C LYS A 11 42.30 -37.28 -18.18
N GLU A 12 42.86 -36.20 -17.64
CA GLU A 12 42.15 -35.25 -16.79
C GLU A 12 41.02 -34.53 -17.55
N LYS A 13 41.25 -34.19 -18.82
CA LYS A 13 40.23 -33.59 -19.69
C LYS A 13 39.08 -34.55 -20.00
N LEU A 14 39.39 -35.83 -20.23
CA LEU A 14 38.40 -36.89 -20.46
C LEU A 14 37.56 -37.15 -19.20
N LEU A 15 38.20 -37.25 -18.03
CA LEU A 15 37.51 -37.40 -16.74
C LEU A 15 36.55 -36.24 -16.45
N LYS A 16 36.99 -35.00 -16.71
CA LYS A 16 36.15 -33.81 -16.54
C LYS A 16 34.97 -33.77 -17.51
N GLN A 17 35.17 -34.25 -18.75
CA GLN A 17 34.11 -34.38 -19.73
C GLN A 17 33.09 -35.46 -19.32
N GLU A 18 33.56 -36.59 -18.79
CA GLU A 18 32.72 -37.68 -18.30
C GLU A 18 31.90 -37.25 -17.06
N GLN A 19 32.51 -36.55 -16.11
CA GLN A 19 31.80 -35.97 -14.96
C GLN A 19 30.77 -34.92 -15.36
N ASN A 20 31.05 -34.09 -16.37
CA ASN A 20 30.05 -33.16 -16.90
C ASN A 20 28.88 -33.88 -17.58
N MET A 21 29.13 -35.01 -18.25
CA MET A 21 28.10 -35.85 -18.87
C MET A 21 27.27 -36.60 -17.83
N ILE A 22 27.88 -37.08 -16.74
CA ILE A 22 27.18 -37.71 -15.62
C ILE A 22 26.31 -36.68 -14.90
N ASN A 23 26.84 -35.48 -14.63
CA ASN A 23 26.07 -34.42 -13.98
C ASN A 23 24.91 -33.94 -14.85
N SER A 24 25.12 -33.75 -16.16
CA SER A 24 24.03 -33.35 -17.07
C SER A 24 22.98 -34.45 -17.22
N ARG A 25 23.38 -35.72 -17.20
CA ARG A 25 22.48 -36.87 -17.21
C ARG A 25 21.70 -37.00 -15.91
N GLN A 26 22.31 -36.79 -14.75
CA GLN A 26 21.61 -36.76 -13.45
C GLN A 26 20.65 -35.57 -13.35
N ILE A 27 21.01 -34.41 -13.91
CA ILE A 27 20.10 -33.25 -14.01
C ILE A 27 18.93 -33.58 -14.95
N ALA A 28 19.19 -34.25 -16.07
CA ALA A 28 18.16 -34.67 -17.01
C ALA A 28 17.25 -35.77 -16.43
N GLU A 29 17.81 -36.72 -15.67
CA GLU A 29 17.08 -37.79 -14.97
C GLU A 29 16.23 -37.21 -13.84
N ARG A 30 16.74 -36.28 -13.01
CA ARG A 30 15.92 -35.54 -12.03
C ARG A 30 14.82 -34.73 -12.70
N LYS A 31 15.09 -34.15 -13.87
CA LYS A 31 14.10 -33.39 -14.66
C LYS A 31 13.08 -34.30 -15.34
N ALA A 32 13.45 -35.55 -15.66
CA ALA A 32 12.58 -36.56 -16.25
C ALA A 32 11.73 -37.29 -15.19
N GLU A 33 12.26 -37.53 -13.99
CA GLU A 33 11.49 -38.00 -12.82
C GLU A 33 10.45 -36.96 -12.40
N ALA A 34 10.78 -35.67 -12.46
CA ALA A 34 9.82 -34.58 -12.27
C ALA A 34 8.85 -34.37 -13.46
N ALA A 35 9.05 -35.09 -14.58
CA ALA A 35 8.18 -35.04 -15.76
C ALA A 35 7.26 -36.25 -15.87
N GLN A 36 7.13 -37.07 -14.80
CA GLN A 36 5.97 -37.93 -14.63
C GLN A 36 4.71 -37.08 -14.84
N GLU A 37 3.80 -37.53 -15.69
CA GLU A 37 2.69 -36.75 -16.22
C GLU A 37 1.98 -35.96 -15.12
N LEU A 38 2.12 -34.62 -15.15
CA LEU A 38 1.44 -33.77 -14.17
C LEU A 38 -0.04 -34.10 -14.18
N THR A 39 -0.54 -34.47 -13.01
CA THR A 39 -1.95 -34.75 -12.80
C THR A 39 -2.78 -33.50 -13.14
N GLU A 40 -4.04 -33.68 -13.49
CA GLU A 40 -4.92 -32.54 -13.85
C GLU A 40 -4.97 -31.50 -12.72
N ASP A 41 -4.97 -31.95 -11.47
CA ASP A 41 -4.95 -31.10 -10.27
C ASP A 41 -3.66 -30.28 -10.12
N GLU A 42 -2.51 -30.85 -10.48
CA GLU A 42 -1.24 -30.11 -10.48
C GLU A 42 -1.21 -29.05 -11.59
N LYS A 43 -1.77 -29.36 -12.77
CA LYS A 43 -1.94 -28.37 -13.84
C LYS A 43 -2.84 -27.22 -13.40
N HIS A 44 -3.96 -27.52 -12.73
CA HIS A 44 -4.83 -26.51 -12.14
C HIS A 44 -4.09 -25.67 -11.10
N THR A 45 -3.30 -26.31 -10.24
CA THR A 45 -2.50 -25.63 -9.20
C THR A 45 -1.52 -24.62 -9.80
N ILE A 46 -0.78 -25.02 -10.85
CA ILE A 46 0.20 -24.14 -11.52
C ILE A 46 -0.48 -22.91 -12.13
N GLU A 47 -1.61 -23.09 -12.82
CA GLU A 47 -2.36 -21.99 -13.43
C GLU A 47 -2.93 -21.04 -12.37
N LEU A 48 -3.56 -21.59 -11.32
CA LEU A 48 -4.13 -20.81 -10.21
C LEU A 48 -3.05 -19.97 -9.51
N ILE A 49 -1.92 -20.58 -9.16
CA ILE A 49 -0.78 -19.88 -8.56
C ILE A 49 -0.21 -18.83 -9.53
N GLY A 50 -0.16 -19.14 -10.82
CA GLY A 50 0.22 -18.21 -11.87
C GLY A 50 -0.66 -16.95 -11.88
N PHE A 51 -1.97 -17.08 -11.68
CA PHE A 51 -2.88 -15.94 -11.56
C PHE A 51 -2.71 -15.18 -10.24
N ILE A 52 -2.52 -15.89 -9.12
CA ILE A 52 -2.28 -15.28 -7.80
C ILE A 52 -1.01 -14.43 -7.83
N LYS A 53 0.13 -15.00 -8.26
CA LYS A 53 1.42 -14.30 -8.32
C LYS A 53 1.39 -13.09 -9.26
N LYS A 54 0.59 -13.13 -10.32
CA LYS A 54 0.39 -12.01 -11.26
C LYS A 54 -0.72 -11.03 -10.82
N SER A 55 -1.34 -11.24 -9.65
CA SER A 55 -2.47 -10.46 -9.15
C SER A 55 -3.64 -10.33 -10.14
N LYS A 56 -3.89 -11.35 -10.96
CA LYS A 56 -4.94 -11.35 -12.00
C LYS A 56 -6.27 -11.89 -11.46
N ALA A 57 -6.92 -11.13 -10.58
CA ALA A 57 -8.14 -11.57 -9.91
C ALA A 57 -9.31 -11.95 -10.85
N PRO A 58 -9.63 -11.18 -11.92
CA PRO A 58 -10.72 -11.54 -12.83
C PRO A 58 -10.46 -12.83 -13.62
N ALA A 59 -9.19 -13.06 -13.99
CA ALA A 59 -8.77 -14.29 -14.66
C ALA A 59 -8.88 -15.49 -13.72
N LEU A 60 -8.47 -15.31 -12.46
CA LEU A 60 -8.60 -16.33 -11.41
C LEU A 60 -10.06 -16.74 -11.21
N ILE A 61 -10.97 -15.77 -11.02
CA ILE A 61 -12.41 -16.05 -10.87
C ILE A 61 -12.96 -16.79 -12.10
N SER A 62 -12.61 -16.33 -13.30
CA SER A 62 -13.08 -16.95 -14.55
C SER A 62 -12.58 -18.38 -14.69
N TYR A 63 -11.33 -18.65 -14.32
CA TYR A 63 -10.73 -19.98 -14.36
C TYR A 63 -11.40 -20.94 -13.38
N ILE A 64 -11.62 -20.51 -12.14
CA ILE A 64 -12.31 -21.30 -11.10
C ILE A 64 -13.72 -21.66 -11.58
N LYS A 65 -14.48 -20.69 -12.10
CA LYS A 65 -15.83 -20.92 -12.63
C LYS A 65 -15.85 -21.83 -13.85
N LYS A 66 -14.92 -21.64 -14.79
CA LYS A 66 -14.83 -22.43 -16.03
C LYS A 66 -14.56 -23.91 -15.74
N ASN A 67 -13.66 -24.18 -14.80
CA ASN A 67 -13.26 -25.54 -14.42
C ASN A 67 -14.08 -26.10 -13.23
N LYS A 68 -15.11 -25.36 -12.75
CA LYS A 68 -15.96 -25.75 -11.60
C LYS A 68 -15.17 -26.12 -10.34
N LEU A 69 -14.07 -25.43 -10.10
CA LEU A 69 -13.21 -25.67 -8.93
C LEU A 69 -13.80 -25.02 -7.68
N SER A 70 -13.50 -25.61 -6.52
CA SER A 70 -13.83 -25.00 -5.23
C SER A 70 -12.88 -23.82 -4.94
N PRO A 71 -13.37 -22.72 -4.33
CA PRO A 71 -12.50 -21.68 -3.76
C PRO A 71 -11.51 -22.23 -2.71
N ASP A 72 -11.88 -23.31 -2.03
CA ASP A 72 -11.09 -24.01 -1.01
C ASP A 72 -10.30 -25.19 -1.60
N PHE A 73 -10.00 -25.15 -2.91
CA PHE A 73 -9.20 -26.16 -3.59
C PHE A 73 -7.84 -26.33 -2.90
N GLU A 74 -7.50 -27.59 -2.61
CA GLU A 74 -6.22 -27.98 -2.00
C GLU A 74 -5.14 -28.06 -3.07
N LEU A 75 -4.10 -27.24 -2.93
CA LEU A 75 -3.01 -27.13 -3.90
C LEU A 75 -2.15 -28.40 -3.89
N LYS A 76 -1.84 -28.92 -5.08
CA LYS A 76 -1.02 -30.11 -5.28
C LYS A 76 0.30 -29.76 -6.00
N PRO A 77 1.42 -30.44 -5.67
CA PRO A 77 1.54 -31.54 -4.70
C PRO A 77 1.57 -31.04 -3.24
N SER A 78 0.95 -31.80 -2.33
CA SER A 78 0.90 -31.44 -0.90
C SER A 78 2.30 -31.29 -0.28
N SER A 79 3.31 -31.98 -0.81
CA SER A 79 4.71 -31.86 -0.37
C SER A 79 5.30 -30.46 -0.55
N GLU A 80 4.93 -29.75 -1.62
CA GLU A 80 5.43 -28.38 -1.89
C GLU A 80 4.55 -27.34 -1.19
N TYR A 81 3.24 -27.59 -1.11
CA TYR A 81 2.25 -26.66 -0.58
C TYR A 81 1.83 -26.93 0.87
N ALA A 82 2.59 -27.71 1.64
CA ALA A 82 2.29 -28.03 3.04
C ALA A 82 2.04 -26.80 3.92
N THR A 83 2.80 -25.71 3.68
CA THR A 83 2.62 -24.44 4.41
C THR A 83 1.45 -23.61 3.87
N THR A 84 1.12 -23.78 2.59
CA THR A 84 0.08 -23.01 1.89
C THR A 84 -0.88 -23.93 1.13
N PRO A 85 -1.70 -24.75 1.83
CA PRO A 85 -2.49 -25.77 1.16
C PRO A 85 -3.67 -25.20 0.37
N THR A 86 -4.14 -23.98 0.67
CA THR A 86 -5.26 -23.36 -0.06
C THR A 86 -4.84 -22.11 -0.81
N LEU A 87 -5.66 -21.69 -1.78
CA LEU A 87 -5.49 -20.43 -2.51
C LEU A 87 -5.39 -19.22 -1.56
N LEU A 88 -6.15 -19.24 -0.46
CA LEU A 88 -6.15 -18.18 0.54
C LEU A 88 -4.83 -18.15 1.33
N HIS A 89 -4.28 -19.31 1.73
CA HIS A 89 -2.95 -19.37 2.33
C HIS A 89 -1.87 -18.89 1.35
N CYS A 90 -1.95 -19.28 0.08
CA CYS A 90 -1.00 -18.84 -0.93
C CYS A 90 -1.04 -17.31 -1.13
N ALA A 91 -2.23 -16.72 -1.24
CA ALA A 91 -2.38 -15.27 -1.40
C ALA A 91 -1.86 -14.47 -0.19
N THR A 92 -2.12 -14.96 1.02
CA THR A 92 -1.67 -14.32 2.27
C THR A 92 -0.16 -14.46 2.48
N TYR A 93 0.40 -15.64 2.18
CA TYR A 93 1.85 -15.89 2.23
C TYR A 93 2.63 -15.03 1.24
N ASN A 94 2.13 -14.88 0.01
CA ASN A 94 2.75 -14.03 -1.02
C ASN A 94 2.50 -12.53 -0.78
N ASN A 95 1.82 -12.15 0.30
CA ASN A 95 1.47 -10.77 0.64
C ASN A 95 0.74 -10.02 -0.49
N ILE A 96 -0.31 -10.61 -1.07
CA ILE A 96 -1.11 -10.01 -2.15
C ILE A 96 -2.49 -9.60 -1.62
N PRO A 97 -2.70 -8.35 -1.18
CA PRO A 97 -3.93 -7.91 -0.53
C PRO A 97 -5.14 -8.01 -1.47
N TYR A 98 -4.99 -7.53 -2.71
CA TYR A 98 -6.08 -7.51 -3.69
C TYR A 98 -6.69 -8.91 -3.96
N ILE A 99 -5.84 -9.92 -4.16
CA ILE A 99 -6.29 -11.31 -4.35
C ILE A 99 -6.96 -11.85 -3.09
N THR A 100 -6.38 -11.58 -1.92
CA THR A 100 -6.96 -12.00 -0.63
C THR A 100 -8.37 -11.43 -0.44
N GLN A 101 -8.56 -10.15 -0.75
CA GLN A 101 -9.87 -9.49 -0.69
C GLN A 101 -10.89 -10.15 -1.63
N VAL A 102 -10.45 -10.48 -2.86
CA VAL A 102 -11.31 -11.14 -3.85
C VAL A 102 -11.66 -12.57 -3.42
N LEU A 103 -10.71 -13.33 -2.90
CA LEU A 103 -10.94 -14.69 -2.41
C LEU A 103 -11.98 -14.71 -1.27
N LEU A 104 -11.86 -13.80 -0.30
CA LEU A 104 -12.78 -13.73 0.84
C LEU A 104 -14.16 -13.18 0.45
N ASN A 105 -14.22 -12.03 -0.23
CA ASN A 105 -15.50 -11.35 -0.47
C ASN A 105 -16.27 -11.90 -1.66
N ASN A 106 -15.59 -12.23 -2.76
CA ASN A 106 -16.24 -12.61 -4.02
C ASN A 106 -16.35 -14.12 -4.17
N LEU A 107 -15.27 -14.86 -3.86
CA LEU A 107 -15.25 -16.32 -3.99
C LEU A 107 -15.69 -17.03 -2.71
N LYS A 108 -15.86 -16.31 -1.59
CA LYS A 108 -16.29 -16.88 -0.30
C LYS A 108 -15.40 -18.05 0.14
N ALA A 109 -14.08 -17.89 -0.02
CA ALA A 109 -13.12 -18.85 0.51
C ALA A 109 -13.22 -18.92 2.05
N ASN A 110 -13.02 -20.10 2.62
CA ASN A 110 -13.12 -20.33 4.06
C ASN A 110 -11.84 -19.90 4.79
N PRO A 111 -11.89 -18.90 5.70
CA PRO A 111 -10.72 -18.44 6.45
C PRO A 111 -10.34 -19.37 7.62
N CYS A 112 -11.19 -20.34 7.98
CA CYS A 112 -10.99 -21.24 9.13
C CYS A 112 -10.10 -22.45 8.82
N ILE A 113 -9.74 -22.66 7.55
CA ILE A 113 -8.91 -23.78 7.15
C ILE A 113 -7.50 -23.58 7.72
N LYS A 114 -6.97 -24.59 8.41
CA LYS A 114 -5.61 -24.59 8.96
C LYS A 114 -4.68 -25.32 7.99
N ASN A 115 -3.43 -24.87 7.93
CA ASN A 115 -2.39 -25.60 7.21
C ASN A 115 -1.85 -26.79 8.01
N ASP A 116 -0.89 -27.53 7.43
CA ASP A 116 -0.26 -28.69 8.09
C ASP A 116 0.48 -28.31 9.39
N LEU A 117 0.82 -27.02 9.54
CA LEU A 117 1.43 -26.45 10.74
C LEU A 117 0.39 -25.93 11.76
N GLY A 118 -0.92 -26.15 11.51
CA GLY A 118 -2.02 -25.71 12.36
C GLY A 118 -2.29 -24.20 12.33
N LYS A 119 -1.66 -23.45 11.40
CA LYS A 119 -1.84 -22.00 11.27
C LYS A 119 -2.94 -21.67 10.27
N THR A 120 -3.71 -20.64 10.59
CA THR A 120 -4.71 -20.06 9.69
C THR A 120 -4.09 -19.07 8.68
N PRO A 121 -4.79 -18.72 7.59
CA PRO A 121 -4.32 -17.69 6.65
C PRO A 121 -4.11 -16.33 7.32
N PHE A 122 -4.88 -16.01 8.36
CA PHE A 122 -4.75 -14.76 9.11
C PHE A 122 -3.45 -14.72 9.94
N GLU A 123 -3.08 -15.83 10.57
CA GLU A 123 -1.85 -15.94 11.35
C GLU A 123 -0.60 -16.03 10.48
N LEU A 124 -0.74 -16.53 9.26
CA LEU A 124 0.39 -16.70 8.33
C LEU A 124 0.97 -15.35 7.89
N THR A 125 0.17 -14.28 7.88
CA THR A 125 0.61 -12.96 7.43
C THR A 125 0.92 -12.00 8.58
N SER A 126 2.01 -11.24 8.42
CA SER A 126 2.33 -10.10 9.28
C SER A 126 1.89 -8.76 8.69
N ASN A 127 1.38 -8.75 7.45
CA ASN A 127 1.06 -7.52 6.74
C ASN A 127 -0.24 -6.88 7.28
N LYS A 128 -0.14 -5.60 7.68
CA LYS A 128 -1.28 -4.82 8.20
C LYS A 128 -2.41 -4.70 7.19
N GLU A 129 -2.13 -4.55 5.90
CA GLU A 129 -3.18 -4.42 4.87
C GLU A 129 -4.00 -5.70 4.74
N ILE A 130 -3.35 -6.85 4.80
CA ILE A 130 -4.04 -8.14 4.76
C ILE A 130 -4.89 -8.32 6.02
N LYS A 131 -4.39 -7.95 7.19
CA LYS A 131 -5.17 -7.95 8.43
C LYS A 131 -6.42 -7.06 8.34
N LYS A 132 -6.29 -5.85 7.76
CA LYS A 132 -7.44 -4.98 7.48
C LYS A 132 -8.47 -5.66 6.59
N ILE A 133 -8.03 -6.39 5.55
CA ILE A 133 -8.93 -7.12 4.65
C ILE A 133 -9.71 -8.21 5.41
N PHE A 134 -9.08 -8.93 6.34
CA PHE A 134 -9.81 -9.89 7.19
C PHE A 134 -10.83 -9.20 8.09
N GLN A 135 -10.54 -8.01 8.64
CA GLN A 135 -11.51 -7.23 9.43
C GLN A 135 -12.69 -6.75 8.57
N ILE A 136 -12.43 -6.33 7.33
CA ILE A 136 -13.46 -5.93 6.37
C ILE A 136 -14.29 -7.14 5.94
N ALA A 137 -13.65 -8.28 5.67
CA ALA A 137 -14.33 -9.52 5.33
C ALA A 137 -15.24 -9.98 6.48
N ARG A 138 -14.75 -9.91 7.72
CA ARG A 138 -15.54 -10.18 8.93
C ARG A 138 -16.78 -9.29 9.03
N TYR A 139 -16.63 -7.98 8.78
CA TYR A 139 -17.77 -7.06 8.74
C TYR A 139 -18.76 -7.39 7.61
N ASN A 140 -18.27 -7.69 6.41
CA ASN A 140 -19.10 -7.91 5.22
C ASN A 140 -19.83 -9.26 5.20
N LEU A 141 -19.16 -10.33 5.62
CA LEU A 141 -19.74 -11.68 5.66
C LEU A 141 -20.52 -11.91 6.97
N GLY A 142 -20.25 -11.11 8.00
CA GLY A 142 -20.86 -11.20 9.31
C GLY A 142 -20.29 -12.34 10.16
N GLU A 143 -20.64 -12.33 11.44
CA GLU A 143 -20.21 -13.34 12.42
C GLU A 143 -20.88 -14.71 12.20
N VAL A 144 -21.99 -14.75 11.46
CA VAL A 144 -22.74 -15.99 11.19
C VAL A 144 -22.02 -16.87 10.15
N TYR A 145 -21.18 -16.28 9.29
CA TYR A 145 -20.52 -17.01 8.22
C TYR A 145 -19.53 -18.06 8.74
N CYS A 146 -18.74 -17.70 9.75
CA CYS A 146 -17.79 -18.60 10.39
C CYS A 146 -17.36 -18.06 11.75
N ASN A 147 -16.79 -18.92 12.61
CA ASN A 147 -16.22 -18.50 13.89
C ASN A 147 -14.90 -17.75 13.66
N TRP A 148 -14.99 -16.45 13.43
CA TRP A 148 -13.83 -15.61 13.11
C TRP A 148 -12.76 -15.60 14.19
N VAL A 149 -13.16 -15.70 15.46
CA VAL A 149 -12.23 -15.63 16.61
C VAL A 149 -11.63 -17.00 16.90
N GLU A 150 -12.46 -18.02 17.15
CA GLU A 150 -11.99 -19.35 17.58
C GLU A 150 -11.31 -20.14 16.45
N ASP A 151 -11.93 -20.18 15.26
CA ASP A 151 -11.45 -21.07 14.19
C ASP A 151 -10.49 -20.36 13.23
N ALA A 152 -10.78 -19.10 12.86
CA ALA A 152 -9.96 -18.31 11.94
C ALA A 152 -8.89 -17.44 12.64
N HIS A 153 -8.87 -17.39 13.98
CA HIS A 153 -7.95 -16.59 14.80
C HIS A 153 -7.89 -15.09 14.45
N VAL A 154 -8.96 -14.54 13.87
CA VAL A 154 -9.11 -13.12 13.56
C VAL A 154 -9.55 -12.38 14.84
N ASN A 155 -8.60 -12.20 15.75
CA ASN A 155 -8.81 -11.57 17.05
C ASN A 155 -9.06 -10.05 16.98
N LEU A 156 -9.01 -9.47 15.78
CA LEU A 156 -9.25 -8.06 15.55
C LEU A 156 -10.75 -7.78 15.38
N PRO A 157 -11.24 -6.61 15.84
CA PRO A 157 -12.64 -6.25 15.69
C PRO A 157 -12.99 -6.10 14.20
N ALA A 158 -14.23 -6.48 13.86
CA ALA A 158 -14.82 -6.20 12.56
C ALA A 158 -14.87 -4.68 12.35
N LYS A 159 -14.44 -4.23 11.17
CA LYS A 159 -14.44 -2.81 10.79
C LYS A 159 -14.84 -2.68 9.33
N SER A 160 -15.62 -1.66 9.00
CA SER A 160 -16.03 -1.42 7.62
C SER A 160 -14.89 -0.82 6.80
N LYS A 161 -15.03 -0.85 5.47
CA LYS A 161 -14.05 -0.23 4.59
C LYS A 161 -14.02 1.28 4.77
N GLU A 162 -15.19 1.88 4.99
CA GLU A 162 -15.37 3.32 5.21
C GLU A 162 -14.68 3.76 6.49
N GLU A 163 -14.80 3.00 7.58
CA GLU A 163 -14.09 3.31 8.83
C GLU A 163 -12.57 3.35 8.66
N PHE A 164 -12.00 2.43 7.89
CA PHE A 164 -10.57 2.47 7.58
C PHE A 164 -10.16 3.68 6.73
N LEU A 165 -11.01 4.09 5.79
CA LEU A 165 -10.76 5.28 4.96
C LEU A 165 -10.83 6.56 5.81
N ASP A 166 -11.82 6.68 6.69
CA ASP A 166 -11.97 7.80 7.61
C ASP A 166 -10.80 7.90 8.59
N GLU A 167 -10.33 6.77 9.14
CA GLU A 167 -9.15 6.73 10.01
C GLU A 167 -7.89 7.18 9.26
N GLU A 168 -7.72 6.75 8.01
CA GLU A 168 -6.59 7.12 7.18
C GLU A 168 -6.63 8.60 6.76
N GLU A 169 -7.81 9.13 6.43
CA GLU A 169 -8.00 10.55 6.12
C GLU A 169 -7.74 11.44 7.34
N LYS A 170 -8.25 11.06 8.52
CA LYS A 170 -7.97 11.77 9.78
C LYS A 170 -6.48 11.76 10.12
N LEU A 171 -5.79 10.64 9.87
CA LEU A 171 -4.35 10.57 10.10
C LEU A 171 -3.59 11.48 9.14
N LYS A 172 -3.92 11.45 7.85
CA LYS A 172 -3.32 12.34 6.83
C LYS A 172 -3.56 13.81 7.13
N SER A 173 -4.79 14.18 7.53
CA SER A 173 -5.14 15.56 7.89
C SER A 173 -4.36 16.03 9.13
N LYS A 174 -4.20 15.16 10.14
CA LYS A 174 -3.35 15.47 11.31
C LYS A 174 -1.89 15.66 10.91
N GLU A 175 -1.32 14.76 10.12
CA GLU A 175 0.06 14.89 9.63
C GLU A 175 0.26 16.16 8.80
N GLU A 176 -0.71 16.55 7.97
CA GLU A 176 -0.65 17.79 7.20
C GLU A 176 -0.73 19.03 8.10
N ASN A 177 -1.60 19.02 9.10
CA ASN A 177 -1.71 20.09 10.09
C ASN A 177 -0.44 20.22 10.93
N ASP A 178 0.16 19.10 11.35
CA ASP A 178 1.40 19.09 12.10
C ASP A 178 2.56 19.65 11.26
N LYS A 179 2.63 19.29 9.97
CA LYS A 179 3.60 19.85 9.03
C LYS A 179 3.39 21.37 8.83
N LYS A 180 2.15 21.82 8.67
CA LYS A 180 1.81 23.24 8.56
C LYS A 180 2.20 24.02 9.81
N LEU A 181 1.89 23.48 11.00
CA LEU A 181 2.23 24.08 12.28
C LEU A 181 3.75 24.18 12.48
N LEU A 182 4.49 23.14 12.08
CA LEU A 182 5.95 23.13 12.17
C LEU A 182 6.55 24.18 11.23
N HIS A 183 6.07 24.25 9.99
CA HIS A 183 6.52 25.26 9.03
C HIS A 183 6.18 26.69 9.48
N GLU A 184 4.99 26.91 10.06
CA GLU A 184 4.62 28.22 10.60
C GLU A 184 5.54 28.63 11.76
N LYS A 185 5.87 27.71 12.66
CA LYS A 185 6.81 27.97 13.76
C LYS A 185 8.21 28.34 13.25
N GLU A 186 8.72 27.62 12.24
CA GLU A 186 10.01 27.94 11.61
C GLU A 186 10.00 29.34 10.97
N LEU A 187 8.93 29.66 10.24
CA LEU A 187 8.77 30.95 9.58
C LEU A 187 8.67 32.11 10.60
N GLN A 188 7.95 31.90 11.70
CA GLN A 188 7.90 32.86 12.81
C GLN A 188 9.25 33.04 13.51
N ALA A 189 10.01 31.96 13.70
CA ALA A 189 11.36 32.03 14.27
C ALA A 189 12.31 32.84 13.36
N TYR A 190 12.28 32.55 12.06
CA TYR A 190 13.08 33.27 11.06
C TYR A 190 12.71 34.76 10.97
N GLN A 191 11.41 35.10 11.01
CA GLN A 191 10.96 36.49 11.06
C GLN A 191 11.46 37.22 12.31
N LYS A 192 11.42 36.56 13.48
CA LYS A 192 11.95 37.12 14.72
C LYS A 192 13.45 37.33 14.64
N GLU A 193 14.19 36.39 14.08
CA GLU A 193 15.64 36.50 13.88
C GLU A 193 15.99 37.69 12.98
N ILE A 194 15.32 37.82 11.82
CA ILE A 194 15.49 39.00 10.94
C ILE A 194 15.13 40.29 11.68
N ALA A 195 14.04 40.31 12.44
CA ALA A 195 13.64 41.50 13.20
C ALA A 195 14.70 41.87 14.23
N THR A 196 15.25 40.90 14.97
CA THR A 196 16.33 41.13 15.93
C THR A 196 17.62 41.60 15.25
N GLU A 197 17.98 41.03 14.10
CA GLU A 197 19.16 41.43 13.34
C GLU A 197 19.01 42.84 12.77
N ARG A 198 17.82 43.21 12.28
CA ARG A 198 17.50 44.57 11.84
C ARG A 198 17.60 45.57 13.00
N VAL A 199 17.05 45.24 14.16
CA VAL A 199 17.14 46.09 15.35
C VAL A 199 18.59 46.23 15.82
N ALA A 200 19.40 45.17 15.75
CA ALA A 200 20.82 45.23 16.09
C ALA A 200 21.63 46.10 15.11
N LYS A 201 21.36 46.02 13.79
CA LYS A 201 22.08 46.78 12.76
C LYS A 201 21.64 48.24 12.62
N TYR A 202 20.35 48.53 12.78
CA TYR A 202 19.76 49.85 12.49
C TYR A 202 19.17 50.57 13.72
N GLY A 203 19.18 49.92 14.89
CA GLY A 203 18.61 50.44 16.14
C GLY A 203 17.07 50.37 16.20
N THR A 204 16.52 50.53 17.40
CA THR A 204 15.06 50.68 17.63
C THR A 204 14.58 52.06 17.19
N GLY A 205 14.54 52.31 15.88
CA GLY A 205 13.98 53.53 15.32
C GLY A 205 12.47 53.61 15.58
N LYS A 206 12.02 54.67 16.24
CA LYS A 206 10.59 54.97 16.47
C LYS A 206 9.94 55.19 15.10
N SER A 207 9.00 54.32 14.71
CA SER A 207 8.25 54.47 13.46
C SER A 207 7.61 55.85 13.41
N LEU A 208 8.07 56.69 12.48
CA LEU A 208 7.45 57.99 12.18
C LEU A 208 6.02 57.70 11.70
N GLY A 209 5.05 58.25 12.41
CA GLY A 209 3.64 57.88 12.32
C GLY A 209 3.03 57.87 10.91
N ASN A 210 2.10 56.94 10.72
CA ASN A 210 0.92 56.97 9.84
C ASN A 210 1.05 57.34 8.34
N VAL A 211 2.23 57.56 7.78
CA VAL A 211 2.38 57.78 6.32
C VAL A 211 2.39 56.45 5.54
N MET A 212 2.71 55.32 6.19
CA MET A 212 2.77 54.02 5.52
C MET A 212 1.38 53.42 5.27
N THR A 213 0.37 53.70 6.10
CA THR A 213 -1.01 53.25 5.91
C THR A 213 -1.70 53.86 4.70
N SER A 214 -1.35 55.09 4.28
CA SER A 214 -1.93 55.71 3.08
C SER A 214 -1.30 55.18 1.79
N ILE A 215 0.01 54.93 1.80
CA ILE A 215 0.74 54.35 0.65
C ILE A 215 0.43 52.86 0.46
N SER A 216 0.31 52.09 1.55
CA SER A 216 -0.07 50.66 1.48
C SER A 216 -1.49 50.45 0.99
N ASN A 217 -2.44 51.33 1.35
CA ASN A 217 -3.82 51.23 0.84
C ASN A 217 -3.89 51.55 -0.66
N GLN A 218 -3.14 52.53 -1.15
CA GLN A 218 -3.05 52.84 -2.58
C GLN A 218 -2.33 51.73 -3.37
N SER A 219 -1.29 51.12 -2.79
CA SER A 219 -0.59 49.98 -3.38
C SER A 219 -1.48 48.73 -3.46
N MET A 220 -2.25 48.41 -2.42
CA MET A 220 -3.21 47.30 -2.43
C MET A 220 -4.37 47.55 -3.40
N LEU A 221 -4.82 48.80 -3.55
CA LEU A 221 -5.80 49.20 -4.56
C LEU A 221 -5.27 49.05 -5.99
N ASN A 222 -3.97 49.19 -6.21
CA ASN A 222 -3.36 49.02 -7.54
C ASN A 222 -3.16 47.55 -7.94
N GLN A 223 -3.23 46.61 -6.99
CA GLN A 223 -3.09 45.17 -7.24
C GLN A 223 -4.44 44.44 -7.46
N LEU A 224 -5.57 45.13 -7.31
CA LEU A 224 -6.91 44.59 -7.54
C LEU A 224 -7.37 44.79 -8.99
N SER A 225 -8.26 43.92 -9.50
CA SER A 225 -8.89 44.15 -10.80
C SER A 225 -9.87 45.34 -10.74
N ASP A 226 -10.15 45.99 -11.87
CA ASP A 226 -11.00 47.18 -11.91
C ASP A 226 -12.44 46.90 -11.42
N GLU A 227 -12.94 45.68 -11.63
CA GLU A 227 -14.23 45.23 -11.11
C GLU A 227 -14.25 45.15 -9.57
N GLN A 228 -13.19 44.63 -8.97
CA GLN A 228 -13.05 44.53 -7.51
C GLN A 228 -12.90 45.92 -6.86
N LYS A 229 -12.17 46.85 -7.51
CA LYS A 229 -12.05 48.24 -7.05
C LYS A 229 -13.40 48.95 -7.05
N MET A 230 -14.20 48.75 -8.11
CA MET A 230 -15.50 49.40 -8.25
C MET A 230 -16.49 48.93 -7.17
N ARG A 231 -16.47 47.63 -6.85
CA ARG A 231 -17.27 47.04 -5.76
C ARG A 231 -16.88 47.62 -4.40
N LEU A 232 -15.58 47.70 -4.10
CA LEU A 232 -15.07 48.23 -2.83
C LEU A 232 -15.41 49.72 -2.66
N MET A 233 -15.29 50.51 -3.73
CA MET A 233 -15.69 51.92 -3.74
C MET A 233 -17.21 52.11 -3.57
N ARG A 234 -18.04 51.24 -4.15
CA ARG A 234 -19.50 51.27 -3.98
C ARG A 234 -19.88 50.99 -2.52
N GLU A 235 -19.22 50.02 -1.90
CA GLU A 235 -19.44 49.66 -0.50
C GLU A 235 -18.98 50.75 0.46
N GLN A 236 -17.83 51.40 0.19
CA GLN A 236 -17.39 52.58 0.95
C GLN A 236 -18.38 53.74 0.83
N ARG A 237 -18.91 54.02 -0.37
CA ARG A 237 -19.91 55.08 -0.57
C ARG A 237 -21.22 54.78 0.15
N ALA A 238 -21.69 53.53 0.12
CA ALA A 238 -22.88 53.10 0.85
C ALA A 238 -22.70 53.31 2.36
N ARG A 239 -21.58 52.83 2.92
CA ARG A 239 -21.26 53.00 4.35
C ARG A 239 -21.10 54.46 4.75
N ALA A 240 -20.51 55.29 3.89
CA ALA A 240 -20.39 56.73 4.13
C ALA A 240 -21.75 57.45 4.08
N ALA A 241 -22.67 57.01 3.20
CA ALA A 241 -24.02 57.54 3.15
C ALA A 241 -24.83 57.15 4.41
N GLU A 242 -24.73 55.89 4.85
CA GLU A 242 -25.33 55.40 6.10
C GLU A 242 -24.80 56.17 7.32
N ALA A 243 -23.49 56.37 7.42
CA ALA A 243 -22.89 57.15 8.51
C ALA A 243 -23.32 58.64 8.50
N ARG A 244 -23.61 59.20 7.32
CA ARG A 244 -24.16 60.57 7.19
C ARG A 244 -25.62 60.62 7.59
N MET A 245 -26.43 59.62 7.26
CA MET A 245 -27.82 59.55 7.71
C MET A 245 -27.92 59.32 9.22
N ASN A 246 -27.04 58.49 9.78
CA ASN A 246 -27.02 58.20 11.22
C ASN A 246 -26.48 59.35 12.09
N ARG A 247 -25.86 60.37 11.50
CA ARG A 247 -25.44 61.62 12.19
C ARG A 247 -26.48 62.74 12.09
N LYS A 248 -27.55 62.55 11.31
CA LYS A 248 -28.57 63.56 11.04
C LYS A 248 -29.92 63.27 11.71
N ASN A 249 -30.03 62.11 12.37
CA ASN A 249 -31.04 61.77 13.37
C ASN A 249 -30.44 61.96 14.77
#